data_AF-A0A0S8H1S1-F1
#
_entry.id   AF-A0A0S8H1S1-F1
#
_cell.length_a   1.000
_cell.length_b   1.000
_cell.length_c   1.000
_cell.angle_alpha   90.00
_cell.angle_beta   90.00
_cell.angle_gamma   90.00
#
_symmetry.space_group_name_H-M   'P 1'
#
loop_
_entity.id
_entity.type
_entity.pdbx_description
1 polymer ?
#
loop_
_entity_poly.entity_id
_entity_poly.type
_entity_poly.pdbx_seq_one_letter_code
_entity_poly.pdbx_strand_id
1 'polypeptide(L)'
;DLGESVKVVLMSVTEGDDKPVKYPAAFKRAAALVLTKTDLVPHLQFSLERVLEYARSVNPDLAFFSTSSYTGDGLAEWTGWLAGQVAALKRS
;
A
#
# COMPACT_ATOMS: atom_id res chain seq x y z
N ASP A 1 1.78 -1.90 -20.84
CA ASP A 1 1.15 -0.61 -20.50
C ASP A 1 -0.14 -0.43 -21.27
N LEU A 2 -1.24 -0.37 -20.54
CA LEU A 2 -2.64 -0.33 -21.01
C LEU A 2 -3.29 1.02 -20.69
N GLY A 3 -2.52 2.12 -20.68
CA GLY A 3 -3.02 3.46 -20.31
C GLY A 3 -3.17 3.69 -18.80
N GLU A 4 -2.54 2.87 -17.95
CA GLU A 4 -2.49 3.11 -16.51
C GLU A 4 -1.52 4.24 -16.16
N SER A 5 -1.99 5.25 -15.40
CA SER A 5 -1.14 6.38 -14.98
C SER A 5 -0.49 6.18 -13.61
N VAL A 6 -1.12 5.40 -12.74
CA VAL A 6 -0.64 5.11 -11.37
C VAL A 6 -0.96 3.67 -11.02
N LYS A 7 0.03 2.91 -10.54
CA LYS A 7 -0.14 1.54 -10.06
C LYS A 7 -0.10 1.52 -8.54
N VAL A 8 -1.02 0.78 -7.94
CA VAL A 8 -1.15 0.64 -6.49
C VAL A 8 -1.23 -0.83 -6.17
N VAL A 9 -0.51 -1.28 -5.15
CA VAL A 9 -0.63 -2.63 -4.60
C VAL A 9 -1.54 -2.57 -3.38
N LEU A 10 -2.54 -3.43 -3.34
CA LEU A 10 -3.32 -3.71 -2.13
C LEU A 10 -2.86 -5.04 -1.54
N MET A 11 -2.66 -5.06 -0.23
CA MET A 11 -2.35 -6.26 0.55
C MET A 11 -3.18 -6.22 1.83
N SER A 12 -3.75 -7.33 2.27
CA SER A 12 -4.37 -7.40 3.61
C SER A 12 -3.43 -8.04 4.62
N VAL A 13 -3.54 -7.63 5.89
CA VAL A 13 -2.70 -8.20 6.98
C VAL A 13 -2.87 -9.72 7.15
N THR A 14 -4.03 -10.26 6.74
CA THR A 14 -4.31 -11.71 6.77
C THR A 14 -3.46 -12.53 5.79
N GLU A 15 -2.76 -11.87 4.87
CA GLU A 15 -1.92 -12.52 3.86
C GLU A 15 -0.46 -12.73 4.32
N GLY A 16 -0.10 -12.24 5.51
CA GLY A 16 1.25 -12.26 6.03
C GLY A 16 2.08 -11.04 5.62
N ASP A 17 3.25 -10.87 6.24
CA ASP A 17 4.09 -9.67 6.11
C ASP A 17 5.22 -9.78 5.07
N ASP A 18 5.36 -10.92 4.40
CA ASP A 18 6.49 -11.21 3.50
C ASP A 18 6.19 -11.05 1.99
N LYS A 19 4.98 -10.60 1.62
CA LYS A 19 4.62 -10.41 0.21
C LYS A 19 5.52 -9.47 -0.57
N PRO A 20 6.03 -8.34 -0.04
CA PRO A 20 6.87 -7.44 -0.83
C PRO A 20 8.11 -8.14 -1.40
N VAL A 21 8.77 -8.98 -0.59
CA VAL A 21 9.95 -9.76 -1.01
C VAL A 21 9.61 -11.03 -1.80
N LYS A 22 8.44 -11.64 -1.57
CA LYS A 22 7.97 -12.79 -2.37
C LYS A 22 7.53 -12.41 -3.78
N TYR A 23 6.99 -11.20 -3.97
CA TYR A 23 6.43 -10.73 -5.25
C TYR A 23 7.03 -9.38 -5.69
N PRO A 24 8.36 -9.22 -5.76
CA PRO A 24 9.02 -7.91 -5.86
C PRO A 24 8.63 -7.14 -7.13
N ALA A 25 8.29 -7.84 -8.23
CA ALA A 25 7.88 -7.21 -9.48
C ALA A 25 6.58 -6.38 -9.35
N ALA A 26 5.67 -6.75 -8.45
CA ALA A 26 4.44 -5.99 -8.20
C ALA A 26 4.73 -4.69 -7.45
N PHE A 27 5.61 -4.75 -6.43
CA PHE A 27 5.94 -3.63 -5.55
C PHE A 27 6.92 -2.64 -6.20
N LYS A 28 7.86 -3.13 -7.02
CA LYS A 28 8.88 -2.30 -7.69
C LYS A 28 8.30 -1.24 -8.63
N ARG A 29 7.12 -1.48 -9.20
CA ARG A 29 6.45 -0.53 -10.13
C ARG A 29 5.24 0.16 -9.50
N ALA A 30 4.96 -0.11 -8.23
CA ALA A 30 3.84 0.52 -7.55
C ALA A 30 4.25 1.91 -7.06
N ALA A 31 3.35 2.88 -7.19
CA ALA A 31 3.49 4.19 -6.57
C ALA A 31 3.11 4.14 -5.08
N ALA A 32 2.22 3.22 -4.70
CA ALA A 32 1.78 3.05 -3.32
C ALA A 32 1.49 1.59 -2.97
N LEU A 33 1.70 1.25 -1.70
CA LEU A 33 1.16 0.07 -1.02
C LEU A 33 0.08 0.52 -0.04
N VAL A 34 -1.12 -0.05 -0.20
CA VAL A 34 -2.22 0.08 0.74
C VAL A 34 -2.36 -1.24 1.50
N LEU A 35 -1.93 -1.22 2.76
CA LEU A 35 -2.14 -2.30 3.69
C LEU A 35 -3.54 -2.20 4.28
N THR A 36 -4.32 -3.27 4.18
CA THR A 36 -5.76 -3.29 4.52
C THR A 36 -6.04 -4.24 5.68
N LYS A 37 -7.20 -4.02 6.33
CA LYS A 37 -7.69 -4.78 7.49
C LYS A 37 -6.80 -4.64 8.73
N THR A 38 -6.18 -3.47 8.93
CA THR A 38 -5.23 -3.27 10.03
C THR A 38 -5.86 -3.39 11.43
N ASP A 39 -7.18 -3.33 11.52
CA ASP A 39 -7.95 -3.69 12.72
C ASP A 39 -7.70 -5.12 13.21
N LEU A 40 -7.25 -6.03 12.33
CA LEU A 40 -6.96 -7.42 12.68
C LEU A 40 -5.54 -7.64 13.20
N VAL A 41 -4.65 -6.64 13.17
CA VAL A 41 -3.25 -6.78 13.62
C VAL A 41 -3.15 -7.36 15.05
N PRO A 42 -3.95 -6.93 16.05
CA PRO A 42 -3.89 -7.50 17.40
C PRO A 42 -4.21 -9.00 17.48
N HIS A 43 -4.81 -9.58 16.44
CA HIS A 43 -5.23 -10.98 16.37
C HIS A 43 -4.32 -11.85 15.50
N LEU A 44 -3.26 -11.26 14.92
CA LEU A 44 -2.40 -11.93 13.95
C LEU A 44 -0.94 -11.86 14.38
N GLN A 45 -0.16 -12.88 14.01
CA GLN A 45 1.30 -12.81 14.06
C GLN A 45 1.80 -12.00 12.85
N PHE A 46 1.69 -10.68 12.96
CA PHE A 46 1.98 -9.76 11.86
C PHE A 46 2.81 -8.56 12.35
N SER A 47 3.84 -8.17 11.60
CA SER A 47 4.64 -6.98 11.90
C SER A 47 4.50 -5.92 10.80
N LEU A 48 3.93 -4.77 11.17
CA LEU A 48 3.87 -3.59 10.29
C LEU A 48 5.26 -3.10 9.89
N GLU A 49 6.20 -3.08 10.83
CA GLU A 49 7.58 -2.67 10.61
C GLU A 49 8.25 -3.55 9.56
N ARG A 50 8.08 -4.88 9.65
CA ARG A 50 8.65 -5.83 8.69
C ARG A 50 8.11 -5.64 7.28
N VAL A 51 6.80 -5.40 7.15
CA VAL A 51 6.21 -5.07 5.84
C VAL A 51 6.85 -3.81 5.27
N LEU A 52 6.99 -2.76 6.07
CA LEU A 52 7.54 -1.49 5.61
C LEU A 52 9.02 -1.65 5.19
N GLU A 53 9.81 -2.37 5.97
CA GLU A 53 11.21 -2.69 5.63
C GLU A 53 11.31 -3.47 4.33
N TYR A 54 10.52 -4.53 4.16
CA TYR A 54 10.48 -5.33 2.93
C TYR A 54 9.95 -4.54 1.73
N ALA A 55 8.96 -3.69 1.93
CA ALA A 55 8.44 -2.85 0.86
C ALA A 55 9.48 -1.81 0.40
N ARG A 56 10.16 -1.15 1.34
CA ARG A 56 11.20 -0.16 1.04
C ARG A 56 12.48 -0.76 0.47
N SER A 57 12.83 -2.00 0.84
CA SER A 57 13.98 -2.70 0.24
C SER A 57 13.75 -3.03 -1.24
N VAL A 58 12.48 -3.21 -1.65
CA VAL A 58 12.09 -3.43 -3.04
C VAL A 58 11.85 -2.12 -3.79
N ASN A 59 11.27 -1.13 -3.13
CA ASN A 59 10.94 0.18 -3.70
C ASN A 59 11.06 1.29 -2.63
N PRO A 60 12.20 2.01 -2.59
CA PRO A 60 12.44 3.07 -1.60
C PRO A 60 11.45 4.24 -1.66
N ASP A 61 10.87 4.52 -2.83
CA ASP A 61 9.98 5.66 -3.09
C ASP A 61 8.50 5.32 -2.89
N LEU A 62 8.20 4.09 -2.44
CA LEU A 62 6.83 3.60 -2.29
C LEU A 62 6.08 4.36 -1.19
N ALA A 63 4.97 5.00 -1.55
CA ALA A 63 4.03 5.52 -0.56
C ALA A 63 3.39 4.35 0.20
N PHE A 64 3.20 4.48 1.51
CA PHE A 64 2.69 3.41 2.35
C PHE A 64 1.50 3.90 3.18
N PHE A 65 0.38 3.17 3.11
CA PHE A 65 -0.84 3.51 3.84
C PHE A 65 -1.34 2.28 4.61
N SER A 66 -1.60 2.45 5.90
CA SER A 66 -2.24 1.45 6.76
C SER A 66 -3.71 1.78 6.91
N THR A 67 -4.60 0.86 6.55
CA THR A 67 -6.03 1.12 6.46
C THR A 67 -6.90 0.03 7.07
N SER A 68 -8.03 0.44 7.65
CA SER A 68 -9.13 -0.43 8.01
C SER A 68 -10.43 0.15 7.46
N SER A 69 -11.14 -0.64 6.65
CA SER A 69 -12.51 -0.28 6.25
C SER A 69 -13.53 -0.52 7.36
N TYR A 70 -13.15 -1.25 8.41
CA TYR A 70 -14.01 -1.52 9.55
C TYR A 70 -14.02 -0.35 10.54
N THR A 71 -12.85 0.19 10.90
CA THR A 71 -12.74 1.35 11.80
C THR A 71 -12.75 2.68 11.04
N GLY A 72 -12.39 2.68 9.76
CA GLY A 72 -12.21 3.88 8.95
C GLY A 72 -10.79 4.45 8.99
N ASP A 73 -9.89 3.88 9.80
CA ASP A 73 -8.53 4.38 9.97
C ASP A 73 -7.77 4.39 8.64
N GLY A 74 -7.01 5.46 8.41
CA GLY A 74 -6.15 5.63 7.24
C GLY A 74 -6.86 5.86 5.90
N LEU A 75 -8.18 5.69 5.81
CA LEU A 75 -8.92 5.86 4.56
C LEU A 75 -8.86 7.30 4.03
N ALA A 76 -8.95 8.30 4.91
CA ALA A 76 -8.87 9.70 4.52
C ALA A 76 -7.49 10.07 3.95
N GLU A 77 -6.42 9.57 4.56
CA GLU A 77 -5.05 9.78 4.09
C GLU A 77 -4.82 9.10 2.73
N TRP A 78 -5.21 7.83 2.61
CA TRP A 78 -5.12 7.06 1.37
C TRP A 78 -5.89 7.73 0.22
N THR A 79 -7.16 8.07 0.46
CA THR A 79 -8.01 8.68 -0.57
C THR A 79 -7.59 10.11 -0.92
N GLY A 80 -7.08 10.87 0.05
CA GLY A 80 -6.49 12.19 -0.18
C GLY A 80 -5.26 12.12 -1.10
N TRP A 81 -4.35 11.18 -0.85
CA TRP A 81 -3.21 10.93 -1.74
C TRP A 81 -3.67 10.58 -3.16
N LEU A 82 -4.63 9.66 -3.30
CA LEU A 82 -5.16 9.24 -4.60
C LEU A 82 -5.81 10.42 -5.35
N ALA A 83 -6.60 11.24 -4.66
CA ALA A 83 -7.20 12.44 -5.22
C ALA A 83 -6.13 13.43 -5.72
N GLY A 84 -5.03 13.58 -4.98
CA GLY A 84 -3.86 14.35 -5.39
C GLY A 84 -3.24 13.85 -6.69
N GLN A 85 -3.04 12.55 -6.82
CA GLN A 85 -2.53 11.92 -8.05
C GLN A 85 -3.45 12.18 -9.25
N VAL A 86 -4.76 12.02 -9.07
CA VAL A 86 -5.76 12.29 -10.12
C VAL A 86 -5.75 13.75 -10.53
N ALA A 87 -5.65 14.68 -9.57
CA ALA A 87 -5.61 16.10 -9.87
C ALA A 87 -4.33 16.51 -10.62
N ALA A 88 -3.18 15.87 -10.33
CA ALA A 88 -1.93 16.10 -11.05
C ALA A 88 -2.02 15.68 -12.52
N LEU A 89 -2.64 14.52 -12.81
CA LEU A 89 -2.83 14.03 -14.17
C LEU A 89 -3.78 14.88 -15.01
N LYS A 90 -4.78 15.54 -14.39
CA LYS A 90 -5.67 16.46 -15.11
C LYS A 90 -5.00 17.77 -15.53
N ARG A 91 -3.81 18.07 -15.00
CA ARG A 91 -3.04 19.28 -15.30
C ARG A 91 -1.90 19.06 -16.30
N SER A 92 -1.60 17.81 -16.66
CA SER A 92 -0.60 17.42 -17.66
C SER A 92 -1.23 17.27 -19.04
#